data_AF-A0A1M5A8G0-F1
#
_entry.id   AF-A0A1M5A8G0-F1
#
_cell.length_a   1.000
_cell.length_b   1.000
_cell.length_c   1.000
_cell.angle_alpha   90.00
_cell.angle_beta   90.00
_cell.angle_gamma   90.00
#
_symmetry.space_group_name_H-M   'P 1'
#
loop_
_entity.id
_entity.type
_entity.pdbx_description
1 polymer ?
#
loop_
_entity_poly.entity_id
_entity_poly.type
_entity_poly.pdbx_seq_one_letter_code
_entity_poly.pdbx_strand_id
1 'polypeptide(L)' 'MEVVARIVEVGRSSMQVEVELIAEDLLGGERELCTRGRFTMIALDGRGRPTPVPPLPG' A
#
# COMPACT_ATOMS: atom_id res chain seq x y z
N MET A 1 -15.49 8.56 0.70
CA MET A 1 -14.28 7.97 1.34
C MET A 1 -13.59 7.09 0.32
N GLU A 2 -12.31 7.32 0.13
CA GLU A 2 -11.45 6.68 -0.86
C GLU A 2 -10.23 6.08 -0.14
N VAL A 3 -9.79 4.90 -0.57
CA VAL A 3 -8.58 4.26 -0.04
C VAL A 3 -7.58 4.12 -1.17
N VAL A 4 -6.40 4.71 -0.99
CA VAL A 4 -5.30 4.63 -1.95
C VAL A 4 -4.18 3.81 -1.33
N ALA A 5 -3.72 2.76 -2.02
CA ALA A 5 -2.60 1.94 -1.59
C ALA A 5 -1.49 1.99 -2.65
N ARG A 6 -0.25 2.17 -2.20
CA ARG A 6 0.94 2.20 -3.07
C ARG A 6 2.10 1.44 -2.44
N ILE A 7 2.86 0.73 -3.27
CA ILE A 7 4.12 0.12 -2.84
C ILE A 7 5.16 1.25 -2.77
N VAL A 8 5.78 1.44 -1.62
CA VAL A 8 6.78 2.49 -1.39
C VAL A 8 8.20 1.94 -1.21
N GLU A 9 8.32 0.65 -0.90
CA GLU A 9 9.60 -0.03 -0.75
C GLU A 9 9.45 -1.52 -1.14
N VAL A 10 10.47 -2.08 -1.78
CA VAL A 10 10.54 -3.50 -2.15
C VAL A 10 11.88 -4.08 -1.69
N GLY A 11 11.80 -5.12 -0.86
CA GLY A 11 12.93 -5.99 -0.51
C GLY A 11 12.95 -7.25 -1.37
N ARG A 12 13.64 -8.32 -0.93
CA ARG A 12 13.68 -9.57 -1.70
C ARG A 12 12.29 -10.18 -1.89
N SER A 13 11.59 -10.45 -0.78
CA SER A 13 10.24 -11.03 -0.77
C SER A 13 9.24 -10.17 -0.01
N SER A 14 9.69 -9.03 0.50
CA SER A 14 8.90 -8.09 1.28
C SER A 14 8.52 -6.89 0.44
N MET A 15 7.30 -6.41 0.61
CA MET A 15 6.82 -5.16 0.05
C MET A 15 6.27 -4.33 1.18
N GLN A 16 6.51 -3.04 1.10
CA GLN A 16 5.96 -2.11 2.05
C GLN A 16 4.90 -1.27 1.35
N VAL A 17 3.69 -1.37 1.88
CA VAL A 17 2.51 -0.76 1.29
C VAL A 17 2.09 0.39 2.18
N GLU A 18 2.09 1.58 1.60
CA GLU A 18 1.50 2.75 2.23
C GLU A 18 0.04 2.85 1.81
N VAL A 19 -0.83 3.03 2.78
CA VAL A 19 -2.27 3.16 2.60
C VAL A 19 -2.73 4.48 3.17
N GLU A 20 -3.47 5.23 2.36
CA GLU A 20 -4.09 6.51 2.72
C GLU A 20 -5.60 6.39 2.62
N LEU A 21 -6.30 6.84 3.67
CA LEU A 21 -7.75 6.99 3.70
C LEU A 21 -8.06 8.47 3.52
N ILE A 22 -8.77 8.79 2.44
CA ILE A 22 -9.15 10.15 2.07
C ILE A 22 -10.67 10.27 2.21
N ALA A 23 -11.14 11.20 3.03
CA ALA A 23 -12.54 11.61 3.04
C ALA A 23 -12.75 12.72 2.01
N GLU A 24 -13.94 12.74 1.42
CA GLU A 24 -14.37 13.82 0.53
C GLU A 24 -15.68 14.36 1.11
N ASP A 25 -15.75 15.67 1.31
CA ASP A 25 -17.01 16.33 1.66
C ASP A 25 -17.88 16.43 0.41
N LEU A 26 -19.03 15.75 0.42
CA LEU A 26 -19.98 15.68 -0.70
C LEU A 26 -20.60 17.04 -1.06
N LEU A 27 -20.56 18.02 -0.15
CA LEU A 27 -21.13 19.36 -0.38
C LEU A 27 -20.07 20.39 -0.78
N GLY A 28 -18.84 20.26 -0.26
CA GLY A 28 -17.75 21.21 -0.47
C GLY A 28 -16.70 20.78 -1.52
N GLY A 29 -16.62 19.48 -1.85
CA GLY A 29 -15.60 18.93 -2.76
C GLY A 29 -14.18 18.87 -2.17
N GLU A 30 -14.00 19.23 -0.90
CA GLU A 30 -12.71 19.19 -0.22
C GLU A 30 -12.32 17.74 0.10
N ARG A 31 -11.07 17.38 -0.23
CA ARG A 31 -10.48 16.06 0.03
C ARG A 31 -9.52 16.15 1.21
N GLU A 32 -9.82 15.43 2.28
CA GLU A 32 -9.02 15.41 3.51
C GLU A 32 -8.37 14.05 3.72
N LEU A 33 -7.06 14.03 3.98
CA LEU A 33 -6.37 12.83 4.41
C LEU A 33 -6.70 12.53 5.88
N CYS A 34 -7.50 11.51 6.12
CA CYS A 34 -7.93 11.13 7.47
C CYS A 34 -6.93 10.22 8.18
N THR A 35 -6.31 9.31 7.45
CA THR A 35 -5.44 8.29 8.04
C THR A 35 -4.40 7.84 7.04
N ARG A 36 -3.19 7.59 7.54
CA ARG A 36 -2.08 7.00 6.79
C ARG A 36 -1.49 5.84 7.58
N GLY A 37 -1.28 4.71 6.93
CA GLY A 37 -0.70 3.51 7.52
C GLY A 37 0.34 2.87 6.61
N ARG A 38 1.29 2.16 7.20
CA ARG A 38 2.36 1.45 6.49
C ARG A 38 2.33 -0.01 6.90
N PHE A 39 2.23 -0.90 5.92
CA PHE A 39 2.06 -2.34 6.12
C PHE A 39 3.20 -3.09 5.47
N THR A 40 3.72 -4.10 6.16
CA THR A 40 4.72 -5.02 5.60
C THR A 40 4.00 -6.26 5.08
N MET A 41 4.14 -6.51 3.79
CA MET A 41 3.57 -7.67 3.09
C MET A 41 4.70 -8.60 2.67
N ILE A 42 4.48 -9.92 2.76
CA ILE A 42 5.47 -10.95 2.37
C ILE A 42 4.87 -11.82 1.28
N ALA A 43 5.53 -11.89 0.12
CA ALA A 43 5.14 -12.77 -0.96
C ALA A 43 5.52 -14.21 -0.64
N LEU A 44 4.55 -15.13 -0.75
CA LEU A 44 4.74 -16.56 -0.51
C LEU A 44 4.45 -17.36 -1.78
N ASP A 45 5.19 -18.45 -2.00
CA ASP A 45 4.91 -19.43 -3.04
C ASP A 45 3.72 -20.36 -2.66
N GLY A 46 3.36 -21.29 -3.55
CA GLY A 46 2.29 -22.26 -3.29
C GLY A 46 2.56 -23.24 -2.13
N ARG A 47 3.75 -23.23 -1.53
CA ARG A 47 4.13 -24.01 -0.35
C ARG A 47 4.28 -23.12 0.90
N GLY A 48 3.89 -21.85 0.82
CA GLY A 48 3.99 -20.90 1.93
C GLY A 48 5.41 -20.40 2.21
N ARG A 49 6.35 -20.51 1.26
CA ARG A 49 7.74 -20.04 1.44
C ARG A 49 7.96 -18.67 0.82
N PRO A 50 8.76 -17.78 1.44
CA PRO A 50 9.03 -16.46 0.88
C PRO A 50 9.67 -16.49 -0.51
N THR A 51 8.99 -15.91 -1.50
CA THR A 51 9.42 -15.88 -2.91
C THR A 51 9.84 -14.46 -3.34
N PRO A 52 10.82 -14.32 -4.25
CA PRO A 52 11.23 -13.01 -4.75
C PRO A 52 10.08 -12.23 -5.41
N VAL A 53 10.08 -10.91 -5.25
CA VAL A 53 9.17 -9.98 -5.94
C VAL A 53 9.92 -9.08 -6.92
N PRO A 54 9.27 -8.56 -7.99
CA PRO A 54 9.88 -7.59 -8.88
C PRO A 54 10.26 -6.29 -8.15
N PRO A 55 11.38 -5.64 -8.52
CA PRO A 55 11.76 -4.36 -7.92
C PRO A 55 10.75 -3.27 -8.26
N LEU A 56 10.70 -2.23 -7.42
CA LEU A 56 9.95 -1.01 -7.73
C LEU A 56 10.50 -0.37 -9.02
N PRO A 57 9.62 0.07 -9.94
CA PRO A 57 10.03 0.95 -11.03
C PRO A 57 10.69 2.22 -10.46
N GLY A 58 11.79 2.64 -11.08
CA GLY A 58 12.46 3.90 -10.79
C GLY A 58 11.82 5.08 -11.50
#